data_AF-A0A3D4UH83-F1
#
_entry.id   AF-A0A3D4UH83-F1
#
_cell.length_a   1.000
_cell.length_b   1.000
_cell.length_c   1.000
_cell.angle_alpha   90.00
_cell.angle_beta   90.00
_cell.angle_gamma   90.00
#
_symmetry.space_group_name_H-M   'P 1'
#
loop_
_entity.id
_entity.type
_entity.pdbx_description
1 polymer ?
#
loop_
_entity_poly.entity_id
_entity_poly.type
_entity_poly.pdbx_seq_one_letter_code
_entity_poly.pdbx_strand_id
1 'polypeptide(L)'
;MSSETTTTPANPEAQAPKGKPEITFDDFAKIDLRVAKILSAEPHPNADRLLKLQLDDGSGTPRQICAGIREQYSPEDLVGRSIVIVANLAPRKLRGEESRGMLLAASNADKGSDDRSVVVLTPMSEIEPGSVVS
;
A
#
# COMPACT_ATOMS: atom_id res chain seq x y z
N MET A 1 30.69 27.31 -49.13
CA MET A 1 29.80 28.31 -48.50
C MET A 1 28.39 27.74 -48.64
N SER A 2 27.74 27.12 -47.67
CA SER A 2 28.04 26.94 -46.25
C SER A 2 27.38 25.64 -45.81
N SER A 3 28.11 24.89 -45.01
CA SER A 3 27.65 23.76 -44.22
C SER A 3 26.68 24.26 -43.16
N GLU A 4 25.61 23.54 -42.88
CA GLU A 4 25.03 23.57 -41.53
C GLU A 4 24.53 22.19 -41.14
N THR A 5 25.18 21.67 -40.11
CA THR A 5 24.87 20.47 -39.36
C THR A 5 23.82 20.84 -38.31
N THR A 6 22.80 20.01 -38.12
CA THR A 6 22.01 20.00 -36.87
C THR A 6 21.51 18.56 -36.70
N THR A 7 22.28 17.68 -36.05
CA THR A 7 22.37 17.49 -34.60
C THR A 7 20.99 17.31 -33.95
N THR A 8 20.57 16.04 -33.89
CA THR A 8 19.62 15.50 -32.92
C THR A 8 20.07 15.86 -31.49
N PRO A 9 19.13 16.07 -30.56
CA PRO A 9 19.19 15.23 -29.37
C PRO A 9 17.86 14.51 -29.13
N ALA A 10 18.00 13.21 -28.92
CA ALA A 10 16.95 12.32 -28.47
C ALA A 10 16.49 12.77 -27.08
N ASN A 11 15.21 13.11 -26.95
CA ASN A 11 14.56 13.17 -25.65
C ASN A 11 14.23 11.73 -25.25
N PRO A 12 14.79 11.17 -24.17
CA PRO A 12 14.30 9.91 -23.65
C PRO A 12 12.92 10.23 -23.06
N GLU A 13 11.87 9.92 -23.81
CA GLU A 13 10.50 9.88 -23.29
C GLU A 13 10.50 8.96 -22.07
N ALA A 14 10.55 9.57 -20.88
CA ALA A 14 10.15 8.93 -19.65
C ALA A 14 8.71 8.44 -19.89
N GLN A 15 8.56 7.14 -20.11
CA GLN A 15 7.27 6.51 -20.33
C GLN A 15 6.40 6.81 -19.11
N ALA A 16 5.46 7.74 -19.27
CA ALA A 16 4.44 7.99 -18.26
C ALA A 16 3.75 6.66 -17.93
N PRO A 17 3.47 6.35 -16.65
CA PRO A 17 2.83 5.10 -16.30
C PRO A 17 1.51 4.99 -17.07
N LYS A 18 1.34 3.90 -17.83
CA LYS A 18 0.08 3.62 -18.52
C LYS A 18 -1.04 3.57 -17.48
N GLY A 19 -1.89 4.59 -17.50
CA GLY A 19 -3.04 4.68 -16.59
C GLY A 19 -3.97 3.48 -16.78
N LYS A 20 -4.63 3.07 -15.70
CA LYS A 20 -5.75 2.15 -15.79
C LYS A 20 -6.94 2.85 -16.47
N PRO A 21 -7.90 2.10 -17.05
CA PRO A 21 -9.15 2.68 -17.54
C PRO A 21 -9.85 3.51 -16.44
N GLU A 22 -10.56 4.54 -16.86
CA GLU A 22 -11.40 5.34 -15.97
C GLU A 22 -12.49 4.46 -15.34
N ILE A 23 -12.78 4.71 -14.08
CA ILE A 23 -13.87 4.07 -13.33
C ILE A 23 -14.89 5.12 -12.90
N THR A 24 -16.10 4.67 -12.58
CA THR A 24 -17.14 5.57 -12.06
C THR A 24 -16.94 5.85 -10.58
N PHE A 25 -17.55 6.93 -10.08
CA PHE A 25 -17.58 7.18 -8.63
C PHE A 25 -18.26 6.04 -7.87
N ASP A 26 -19.27 5.41 -8.44
CA ASP A 26 -19.96 4.26 -7.83
C ASP A 26 -19.02 3.07 -7.61
N ASP A 27 -18.03 2.87 -8.47
CA ASP A 27 -17.02 1.83 -8.29
C ASP A 27 -16.06 2.18 -7.13
N PHE A 28 -15.72 3.46 -6.96
CA PHE A 28 -14.94 3.93 -5.82
C PHE A 28 -15.74 3.80 -4.51
N ALA A 29 -17.02 4.20 -4.51
CA ALA A 29 -17.89 4.14 -3.34
C ALA A 29 -18.15 2.70 -2.83
N LYS A 30 -17.94 1.69 -3.68
CA LYS A 30 -17.97 0.26 -3.26
C LYS A 30 -16.78 -0.11 -2.39
N ILE A 31 -15.70 0.66 -2.36
CA ILE A 31 -14.49 0.34 -1.60
C ILE A 31 -14.62 0.96 -0.20
N ASP A 32 -14.58 0.12 0.83
CA ASP A 32 -14.58 0.60 2.23
C ASP A 32 -13.15 0.93 2.64
N LEU A 33 -12.75 2.19 2.43
CA LEU A 33 -11.46 2.70 2.84
C LEU A 33 -11.54 3.30 4.23
N ARG A 34 -10.67 2.85 5.13
CA ARG A 34 -10.62 3.34 6.52
C ARG A 34 -9.21 3.63 6.98
N VAL A 35 -9.09 4.60 7.87
CA VAL A 35 -7.90 4.78 8.67
C VAL A 35 -7.92 3.76 9.81
N ALA A 36 -6.83 3.02 9.96
CA ALA A 36 -6.65 2.05 11.02
C ALA A 36 -5.34 2.28 11.78
N LYS A 37 -5.34 2.02 13.08
CA LYS A 37 -4.14 2.13 13.93
C LYS A 37 -3.50 0.78 14.12
N ILE A 38 -2.19 0.69 13.94
CA ILE A 38 -1.45 -0.55 14.17
C ILE A 38 -1.30 -0.79 15.68
N LEU A 39 -1.91 -1.88 16.17
CA LEU A 39 -1.85 -2.30 17.57
C LEU A 39 -0.63 -3.20 17.83
N SER A 40 -0.37 -4.13 16.92
CA SER A 40 0.82 -4.98 16.96
C SER A 40 1.28 -5.35 15.55
N ALA A 41 2.57 -5.63 15.42
CA ALA A 41 3.19 -6.08 14.19
C ALA A 41 4.15 -7.22 14.52
N GLU A 42 4.09 -8.29 13.74
CA GLU A 42 4.93 -9.48 13.93
C GLU A 42 5.42 -10.02 12.58
N PRO A 43 6.63 -10.58 12.52
CA PRO A 43 7.09 -11.37 11.38
C PRO A 43 6.12 -12.51 11.05
N HIS A 44 5.77 -12.69 9.78
CA HIS A 44 4.98 -13.85 9.38
C HIS A 44 5.81 -15.14 9.52
N PRO A 45 5.31 -16.21 10.19
CA PRO A 45 6.11 -17.39 10.51
C PRO A 45 6.60 -18.15 9.27
N ASN A 46 5.76 -18.23 8.23
CA ASN A 46 6.06 -18.96 6.99
C ASN A 46 6.33 -18.06 5.78
N ALA A 47 6.62 -16.76 5.98
CA ALA A 47 6.78 -15.82 4.87
C ALA A 47 7.80 -14.71 5.19
N ASP A 48 8.96 -14.78 4.53
CA ASP A 48 10.09 -13.88 4.81
C ASP A 48 9.84 -12.42 4.43
N ARG A 49 8.89 -12.18 3.52
CA ARG A 49 8.54 -10.83 3.02
C ARG A 49 7.28 -10.24 3.65
N LEU A 50 6.56 -11.01 4.49
CA LEU A 50 5.30 -10.56 5.07
C LEU A 50 5.43 -10.23 6.56
N LEU A 51 4.68 -9.21 6.98
CA LEU A 51 4.36 -8.93 8.38
C LEU A 51 2.88 -9.24 8.62
N LYS A 52 2.59 -9.75 9.81
CA LYS A 52 1.26 -9.93 10.37
C LYS A 52 0.98 -8.73 11.25
N LEU A 53 -0.04 -7.96 10.91
CA LEU A 53 -0.43 -6.75 11.63
C LEU A 53 -1.80 -6.96 12.28
N GLN A 54 -1.92 -6.56 13.54
CA GLN A 54 -3.21 -6.37 14.21
C GLN A 54 -3.54 -4.89 14.20
N LEU A 55 -4.72 -4.55 13.72
CA LEU A 55 -5.15 -3.18 13.51
C LEU A 55 -6.43 -2.88 14.28
N ASP A 56 -6.55 -1.65 14.77
CA ASP A 56 -7.82 -1.07 15.17
C ASP A 56 -8.40 -0.27 13.99
N ASP A 57 -9.52 -0.73 13.45
CA ASP A 57 -10.28 -0.09 12.38
C ASP A 57 -11.60 0.52 12.87
N GLY A 58 -11.73 0.73 14.19
CA GLY A 58 -12.95 1.25 14.82
C GLY A 58 -14.10 0.24 14.90
N SER A 59 -13.91 -1.01 14.48
CA SER A 59 -14.95 -2.05 14.58
C SER A 59 -15.14 -2.61 16.00
N GLY A 60 -14.26 -2.25 16.95
CA GLY A 60 -14.24 -2.78 18.31
C GLY A 60 -13.57 -4.15 18.44
N THR A 61 -13.15 -4.77 17.33
CA THR A 61 -12.34 -6.00 17.33
C THR A 61 -11.07 -5.82 16.51
N PRO A 62 -9.90 -6.27 17.00
CA PRO A 62 -8.68 -6.21 16.21
C PRO A 62 -8.81 -6.94 14.87
N ARG A 63 -8.44 -6.25 13.80
CA ARG A 63 -8.40 -6.81 12.45
C ARG A 63 -7.00 -7.29 12.13
N GLN A 64 -6.90 -8.55 11.70
CA GLN A 64 -5.66 -9.11 11.19
C GLN A 64 -5.49 -8.85 9.69
N ILE A 65 -4.33 -8.30 9.30
CA ILE A 65 -3.91 -8.23 7.90
C ILE A 65 -2.48 -8.75 7.74
N CYS A 66 -2.16 -9.30 6.56
CA CYS A 66 -0.80 -9.67 6.20
C CYS A 66 -0.28 -8.72 5.12
N ALA A 67 0.84 -8.05 5.39
CA ALA A 67 1.38 -7.00 4.55
C ALA A 67 2.80 -7.33 4.06
N GLY A 68 3.04 -7.17 2.76
CA GLY A 68 4.35 -7.42 2.15
C GLY A 68 5.28 -6.21 2.22
N ILE A 69 5.58 -5.73 3.43
CA ILE A 69 6.34 -4.50 3.71
C ILE A 69 7.58 -4.74 4.60
N ARG A 70 7.93 -6.01 4.83
CA ARG A 70 9.00 -6.41 5.76
C ARG A 70 10.40 -5.96 5.34
N GLU A 71 10.62 -5.73 4.05
CA GLU A 71 11.92 -5.30 3.53
C GLU A 71 12.19 -3.81 3.83
N GLN A 72 11.15 -3.02 4.11
CA GLN A 72 11.20 -1.57 4.25
C GLN A 72 10.89 -1.10 5.68
N TYR A 73 10.16 -1.91 6.46
CA TYR A 73 9.72 -1.55 7.80
C TYR A 73 9.97 -2.68 8.79
N SER A 74 10.51 -2.30 9.95
CA SER A 74 10.57 -3.17 11.12
C SER A 74 9.19 -3.19 11.81
N PRO A 75 8.85 -4.27 12.55
CA PRO A 75 7.60 -4.33 13.30
C PRO A 75 7.46 -3.20 14.34
N GLU A 76 8.55 -2.85 15.03
CA GLU A 76 8.55 -1.83 16.09
C GLU A 76 8.25 -0.41 15.56
N ASP A 77 8.68 -0.07 14.33
CA ASP A 77 8.42 1.24 13.73
C ASP A 77 6.96 1.46 13.33
N LEU A 78 6.22 0.35 13.17
CA LEU A 78 4.84 0.34 12.71
C LEU A 78 3.84 0.47 13.86
N VAL A 79 4.16 -0.06 15.05
CA VAL A 79 3.23 -0.03 16.18
C VAL A 79 2.87 1.40 16.56
N GLY A 80 1.58 1.68 16.71
CA GLY A 80 1.04 2.99 17.03
C GLY A 80 0.82 3.92 15.84
N ARG A 81 1.30 3.56 14.63
CA ARG A 81 1.07 4.35 13.41
C ARG A 81 -0.36 4.20 12.89
N SER A 82 -0.88 5.28 12.30
CA SER A 82 -2.14 5.26 11.55
C SER A 82 -1.87 5.04 10.07
N ILE A 83 -2.57 4.08 9.48
CA ILE A 83 -2.43 3.66 8.08
C ILE A 83 -3.80 3.62 7.40
N VAL A 84 -3.83 3.64 6.07
CA VAL A 84 -5.07 3.45 5.30
C VAL A 84 -5.21 1.99 4.86
N ILE A 85 -6.39 1.42 5.08
CA ILE A 85 -6.73 0.04 4.69
C ILE A 85 -8.00 -0.03 3.85
N VAL A 86 -8.13 -1.11 3.09
CA VAL A 86 -9.40 -1.56 2.50
C VAL A 86 -10.04 -2.58 3.44
N ALA A 87 -11.15 -2.23 4.07
CA ALA A 87 -11.81 -3.00 5.13
C ALA A 87 -12.79 -4.06 4.62
N ASN A 88 -13.34 -3.88 3.41
CA ASN A 88 -14.37 -4.75 2.82
C ASN A 88 -13.84 -5.77 1.79
N LEU A 89 -12.53 -6.04 1.78
CA LEU A 89 -11.98 -7.13 0.98
C LEU A 89 -12.33 -8.49 1.59
N ALA A 90 -12.73 -9.44 0.74
CA ALA A 90 -12.94 -10.82 1.14
C ALA A 90 -11.66 -11.38 1.80
N PRO A 91 -11.78 -12.10 2.93
CA PRO A 91 -10.62 -12.69 3.59
C PRO A 91 -9.83 -13.60 2.66
N ARG A 92 -8.50 -13.49 2.70
CA ARG A 92 -7.59 -14.35 1.93
C ARG A 92 -6.59 -15.01 2.85
N LYS A 93 -6.35 -16.31 2.65
CA LYS A 93 -5.30 -17.04 3.36
C LYS A 93 -3.97 -16.86 2.64
N LEU A 94 -2.98 -16.33 3.35
CA LEU A 94 -1.60 -16.18 2.90
C LEU A 94 -0.74 -17.11 3.73
N ARG A 95 -0.27 -18.20 3.12
CA ARG A 95 0.65 -19.18 3.75
C ARG A 95 0.22 -19.66 5.16
N GLY A 96 -1.08 -19.85 5.35
CA GLY A 96 -1.70 -20.37 6.58
C GLY A 96 -2.34 -19.30 7.47
N GLU A 97 -2.01 -18.02 7.28
CA GLU A 97 -2.58 -16.90 8.04
C GLU A 97 -3.72 -16.23 7.29
N GLU A 98 -4.77 -15.81 8.00
CA GLU A 98 -5.89 -15.09 7.43
C GLU A 98 -5.57 -13.59 7.34
N SER A 99 -5.76 -12.98 6.16
CA SER A 99 -5.68 -11.54 5.95
C SER A 99 -7.06 -11.01 5.59
N ARG A 100 -7.62 -10.17 6.46
CA ARG A 100 -8.95 -9.58 6.32
C ARG A 100 -8.87 -8.12 5.87
N GLY A 101 -8.10 -7.86 4.83
CA GLY A 101 -7.91 -6.50 4.33
C GLY A 101 -6.60 -6.35 3.59
N MET A 102 -6.36 -5.12 3.15
CA MET A 102 -5.13 -4.72 2.46
C MET A 102 -4.78 -3.29 2.89
N LEU A 103 -3.54 -3.07 3.31
CA LEU A 103 -3.04 -1.71 3.48
C LEU A 103 -2.73 -1.08 2.13
N LEU A 104 -2.87 0.25 2.05
CA LEU A 104 -2.48 1.00 0.88
C LEU A 104 -1.04 1.51 1.03
N ALA A 105 -0.26 1.33 -0.02
CA ALA A 105 1.11 1.80 -0.11
C ALA A 105 1.43 2.23 -1.54
N ALA A 106 2.27 3.25 -1.67
CA ALA A 106 2.91 3.59 -2.93
C ALA A 106 4.06 2.62 -3.20
N SER A 107 4.27 2.22 -4.46
CA SER A 107 5.42 1.44 -4.88
C SER A 107 6.04 2.07 -6.13
N ASN A 108 7.37 2.16 -6.17
CA ASN A 108 8.10 2.68 -7.33
C ASN A 108 8.26 1.68 -8.47
N ALA A 109 8.07 0.39 -8.20
CA ALA A 109 8.24 -0.71 -9.14
C ALA A 109 7.22 -1.82 -8.88
N ASP A 110 7.02 -2.66 -9.90
CA ASP A 110 6.15 -3.82 -9.84
C ASP A 110 6.67 -4.88 -8.86
N LYS A 111 5.76 -5.80 -8.47
CA LYS A 111 6.11 -6.91 -7.59
C LYS A 111 7.17 -7.81 -8.25
N GLY A 112 8.36 -7.87 -7.66
CA GLY A 112 9.45 -8.76 -8.08
C GLY A 112 10.68 -8.04 -8.64
N SER A 113 10.67 -6.72 -8.75
CA SER A 113 11.86 -5.93 -9.06
C SER A 113 12.77 -5.76 -7.85
N ASP A 114 14.10 -5.81 -8.05
CA ASP A 114 15.09 -5.70 -6.97
C ASP A 114 15.12 -4.29 -6.33
N ASP A 115 14.81 -3.22 -7.09
CA ASP A 115 14.78 -1.83 -6.60
C ASP A 115 13.41 -1.39 -6.05
N ARG A 116 12.61 -2.34 -5.54
CA ARG A 116 11.25 -2.06 -5.08
C ARG A 116 11.24 -1.37 -3.70
N SER A 117 10.90 -0.09 -3.70
CA SER A 117 10.54 0.68 -2.52
C SER A 117 9.03 0.70 -2.32
N VAL A 118 8.60 0.50 -1.08
CA VAL A 118 7.18 0.51 -0.68
C VAL A 118 7.02 1.53 0.43
N VAL A 119 6.15 2.52 0.22
CA VAL A 119 5.87 3.58 1.20
C VAL A 119 4.41 3.48 1.62
N VAL A 120 4.16 3.19 2.90
CA VAL A 120 2.79 3.06 3.44
C VAL A 120 2.10 4.42 3.45
N LEU A 121 0.83 4.44 3.04
CA LEU A 121 0.02 5.67 3.07
C LEU A 121 -0.52 5.91 4.47
N THR A 122 -0.36 7.15 4.93
CA THR A 122 -0.82 7.62 6.24
C THR A 122 -1.56 8.94 6.08
N PRO A 123 -2.53 9.26 6.96
CA PRO A 123 -3.13 10.59 6.99
C PRO A 123 -2.08 11.65 7.40
N MET A 124 -2.25 12.88 6.93
CA MET A 124 -1.34 13.99 7.26
C MET A 124 -1.44 14.45 8.72
N SER A 125 -2.54 14.12 9.39
CA SER A 125 -2.80 14.44 10.80
C SER A 125 -3.43 13.23 11.47
N GLU A 126 -3.32 13.17 12.80
CA GLU A 126 -3.98 12.13 13.56
C GLU A 126 -5.51 12.25 13.43
N ILE A 127 -6.15 11.09 13.31
CA ILE A 127 -7.60 10.95 13.21
C ILE A 127 -8.00 9.63 13.87
N GLU A 128 -9.24 9.56 14.34
CA GLU A 128 -9.74 8.39 15.07
C GLU A 128 -9.72 7.11 14.20
N PRO A 129 -9.32 5.96 14.78
CA PRO A 129 -9.46 4.67 14.11
C PRO A 129 -10.89 4.43 13.60
N GLY A 130 -11.01 3.92 12.38
CA GLY A 130 -12.29 3.69 11.72
C GLY A 130 -12.84 4.88 10.93
N SER A 131 -12.15 6.02 10.92
CA SER A 131 -12.49 7.14 10.04
C SER A 131 -12.51 6.72 8.58
N VAL A 132 -13.60 7.07 7.88
CA VAL A 132 -13.80 6.74 6.46
C VAL A 132 -12.98 7.66 5.57
N VAL A 133 -12.37 7.10 4.52
CA VAL A 133 -11.68 7.86 3.48
C VAL A 133 -12.62 8.00 2.28
N SER A 134 -12.83 9.23 1.83
CA SER A 134 -13.75 9.61 0.74
C SER A 134 -13.12 10.60 -0.21
#